data_AF-A0A6J4SCY9-F1
#
_entry.id   AF-A0A6J4SCY9-F1
#
_cell.length_a   1.000
_cell.length_b   1.000
_cell.length_c   1.000
_cell.angle_alpha   90.00
_cell.angle_beta   90.00
_cell.angle_gamma   90.00
#
_symmetry.space_group_name_H-M   'P 1'
#
loop_
_entity.id
_entity.type
_entity.pdbx_description
1 polymer ?
#
loop_
_entity_poly.entity_id
_entity_poly.type
_entity_poly.pdbx_seq_one_letter_code
_entity_poly.pdbx_strand_id
1 'polypeptide(L)'
;MTLETFPDLGSLGDQELKDLIRQLTEEEQEVSYRRRILHGKIDILRAELVNRLRKSREAGEDIISGADVQKLTDILSGRAGGDPEEA
;
A
#
# COMPACT_ATOMS: atom_id res chain seq x y z
N MET A 1 6.44 -8.23 -14.78
CA MET A 1 7.61 -8.57 -13.94
C MET A 1 8.05 -9.95 -14.35
N THR A 2 9.14 -10.03 -15.11
CA THR A 2 9.78 -11.29 -15.44
C THR A 2 10.23 -11.92 -14.12
N LEU A 3 9.72 -13.10 -13.78
CA LEU A 3 10.35 -13.92 -12.75
C LEU A 3 11.74 -14.25 -13.31
N GLU A 4 12.78 -13.61 -12.78
CA GLU A 4 14.14 -14.04 -13.07
C GLU A 4 14.28 -15.46 -12.54
N THR A 5 14.39 -16.39 -13.48
CA THR A 5 14.71 -17.79 -13.16
C THR A 5 16.07 -17.77 -12.49
N PHE A 6 16.15 -18.36 -11.30
CA PHE A 6 17.41 -18.48 -10.57
C PHE A 6 18.50 -19.03 -11.51
N PRO A 7 19.69 -18.41 -11.58
CA PRO A 7 20.76 -18.90 -12.42
C PRO A 7 21.12 -20.34 -12.02
N ASP A 8 21.65 -21.12 -12.95
CA ASP A 8 22.16 -22.46 -12.65
C ASP A 8 23.38 -22.36 -11.74
N LEU A 9 23.14 -22.44 -10.43
CA LEU A 9 24.14 -22.27 -9.38
C LEU A 9 25.27 -23.30 -9.49
N GLY A 10 25.01 -24.47 -10.07
CA GLY A 10 26.02 -25.53 -10.25
C GLY A 10 27.08 -25.19 -11.31
N SER A 11 26.81 -24.19 -12.16
CA SER A 11 27.71 -23.72 -13.21
C SER A 11 28.59 -22.53 -12.81
N LEU A 12 28.29 -21.88 -11.67
CA LEU A 12 29.02 -20.72 -11.17
C LEU A 12 30.26 -21.15 -10.39
N GLY A 13 31.39 -20.49 -10.64
CA GLY A 13 32.57 -20.60 -9.78
C GLY A 13 32.36 -19.87 -8.44
N ASP A 14 33.17 -20.21 -7.43
CA ASP A 14 33.11 -19.62 -6.09
C ASP A 14 33.14 -18.09 -6.07
N GLN A 15 33.91 -17.48 -6.97
CA GLN A 15 34.01 -16.02 -7.07
C GLN A 15 32.72 -15.41 -7.63
N GLU A 16 32.18 -16.00 -8.70
CA GLU A 16 30.94 -15.54 -9.32
C GLU A 16 29.77 -15.67 -8.33
N LEU A 17 29.74 -16.75 -7.55
CA LEU A 17 28.74 -16.94 -6.50
C LEU A 17 28.83 -15.86 -5.41
N LYS A 18 30.05 -15.53 -4.94
CA LYS A 18 30.25 -14.46 -3.97
C LYS A 18 29.83 -13.09 -4.51
N ASP A 19 30.09 -12.85 -5.79
CA ASP A 19 29.73 -11.60 -6.45
C ASP A 19 28.21 -11.48 -6.61
N LEU A 20 27.54 -12.56 -7.01
CA LEU A 20 26.08 -12.61 -7.09
C LEU A 20 25.42 -12.42 -5.72
N ILE A 21 25.93 -13.07 -4.67
CA ILE A 21 25.43 -12.88 -3.30
C ILE A 21 25.54 -11.42 -2.87
N ARG A 22 26.69 -10.78 -3.14
CA ARG A 22 26.90 -9.37 -2.80
C ARG A 22 25.91 -8.47 -3.54
N GLN A 23 25.76 -8.66 -4.85
CA GLN A 23 24.81 -7.89 -5.66
C GLN A 23 23.38 -8.03 -5.13
N LEU A 24 22.90 -9.26 -4.92
CA LEU A 24 21.53 -9.50 -4.43
C LEU A 24 21.33 -8.95 -3.02
N THR A 25 22.38 -8.95 -2.18
CA THR A 25 22.32 -8.35 -0.84
C THR A 25 22.20 -6.83 -0.92
N GLU A 26 22.93 -6.18 -1.82
CA GLU A 26 22.84 -4.72 -2.03
C GLU A 26 21.46 -4.32 -2.56
N GLU A 27 20.92 -5.07 -3.52
CA GLU A 27 19.56 -4.87 -4.04
C GLU A 27 18.50 -5.06 -2.94
N GLU A 28 18.63 -6.11 -2.12
CA GLU A 28 17.74 -6.33 -0.97
C GLU A 28 17.77 -5.14 -0.02
N GLN A 29 18.96 -4.64 0.32
CA GLN A 29 19.12 -3.52 1.23
C GLN A 29 18.43 -2.26 0.70
N GLU A 30 18.54 -2.00 -0.60
CA GLU A 30 17.87 -0.87 -1.23
C GLU A 30 16.34 -1.01 -1.16
N VAL A 31 15.81 -2.18 -1.50
CA VAL A 31 14.38 -2.47 -1.42
C VAL A 31 13.88 -2.32 0.03
N SER A 32 14.62 -2.87 0.99
CA SER A 32 14.32 -2.77 2.42
C SER A 32 14.39 -1.34 2.94
N TYR A 33 15.29 -0.51 2.43
CA TYR A 33 15.34 0.92 2.74
C TYR A 33 14.11 1.67 2.22
N ARG A 34 13.77 1.49 0.94
CA ARG A 34 12.58 2.09 0.32
C ARG A 34 11.30 1.65 1.05
N ARG A 35 11.19 0.37 1.40
CA ARG A 35 10.10 -0.19 2.20
C ARG A 35 9.95 0.54 3.53
N ARG A 36 11.04 0.69 4.29
CA ARG A 36 11.00 1.38 5.61
C ARG A 36 10.54 2.83 5.49
N ILE A 37 11.01 3.57 4.48
CA ILE A 37 10.56 4.95 4.24
C ILE A 37 9.06 5.01 3.97
N LEU A 38 8.57 4.15 3.07
CA LEU A 38 7.14 4.13 2.73
C LEU A 38 6.27 3.79 3.93
N HIS A 39 6.65 2.77 4.70
CA HIS A 39 5.97 2.42 5.94
C HIS A 39 5.96 3.59 6.94
N GLY A 40 7.09 4.26 7.15
CA GLY A 40 7.16 5.43 8.04
C GLY A 40 6.22 6.56 7.59
N LYS A 41 6.14 6.85 6.29
CA LYS A 41 5.19 7.84 5.74
C LYS A 41 3.73 7.42 5.98
N ILE A 42 3.41 6.15 5.71
CA ILE A 42 2.07 5.60 5.93
C ILE A 42 1.69 5.69 7.40
N ASP A 43 2.61 5.38 8.31
CA ASP A 43 2.32 5.39 9.75
C ASP A 43 2.07 6.81 10.28
N ILE A 44 2.82 7.81 9.80
CA ILE A 44 2.57 9.23 10.10
C ILE A 44 1.16 9.63 9.62
N LEU A 45 0.80 9.29 8.38
CA LEU A 45 -0.51 9.63 7.82
C LEU A 45 -1.65 8.93 8.58
N ARG A 46 -1.47 7.66 8.95
CA ARG A 46 -2.43 6.92 9.79
C ARG A 46 -2.60 7.55 11.16
N ALA A 47 -1.50 7.96 11.79
CA ALA A 47 -1.55 8.64 13.09
C ALA A 47 -2.34 9.95 13.02
N GLU A 48 -2.12 10.74 11.97
CA GLU A 48 -2.88 11.98 11.76
C GLU A 48 -4.36 11.71 11.45
N LEU A 49 -4.69 10.68 10.66
CA LEU A 49 -6.08 10.30 10.41
C LEU A 49 -6.79 9.93 11.72
N VAL A 50 -6.15 9.12 12.57
CA VAL A 50 -6.68 8.75 13.90
C VAL A 50 -6.85 9.99 14.79
N ASN A 51 -5.89 10.90 14.77
CA ASN A 51 -5.95 12.17 15.51
C ASN A 51 -7.15 13.02 15.08
N ARG A 52 -7.39 13.16 13.77
CA ARG A 52 -8.56 13.89 13.23
C ARG A 52 -9.88 13.24 13.64
N LEU A 53 -9.97 11.91 13.54
CA LEU A 53 -11.17 11.18 13.96
C LEU A 53 -11.46 11.36 15.45
N ARG A 54 -10.42 11.38 16.30
CA ARG A 54 -10.57 11.69 17.73
C ARG A 54 -11.07 13.10 17.96
N LYS A 55 -10.46 14.11 17.32
CA LYS A 55 -10.88 15.51 17.42
C LYS A 55 -12.31 15.74 16.94
N SER A 56 -12.70 15.11 15.82
CA SER A 56 -14.05 15.18 15.28
C SER A 56 -15.08 14.59 16.27
N ARG A 57 -14.79 13.42 16.86
CA ARG A 57 -15.60 12.87 17.95
C ARG A 57 -15.69 13.79 19.17
N GLU A 58 -14.58 14.39 19.59
CA GLU A 58 -14.54 15.33 20.73
C GLU A 58 -15.33 16.61 20.46
N ALA A 59 -15.34 17.08 19.21
CA ALA A 59 -16.13 18.21 18.74
C ALA A 59 -17.64 17.88 18.57
N GLY A 60 -18.04 16.62 18.79
CA GLY A 60 -19.42 16.16 18.61
C GLY A 60 -19.84 16.01 17.15
N GLU A 61 -18.88 15.95 16.23
CA GLU A 61 -19.15 15.64 14.82
C GLU A 61 -19.36 14.13 14.66
N ASP A 62 -20.42 13.76 13.93
CA ASP A 62 -20.68 12.36 13.60
C ASP A 62 -19.67 11.85 12.58
N ILE A 63 -19.06 10.71 12.88
CA ILE A 63 -18.11 10.01 11.99
C ILE A 63 -18.77 9.52 10.72
N ILE A 64 -20.07 9.24 10.80
CA ILE A 64 -20.92 8.88 9.67
C ILE A 64 -21.86 10.07 9.48
N SER A 65 -21.61 10.86 8.45
CA SER A 65 -22.51 11.96 8.10
C SER A 65 -23.83 11.42 7.56
N GLY A 66 -24.88 12.24 7.58
CA GLY A 66 -26.14 11.89 6.89
C GLY A 66 -25.94 11.61 5.39
N ALA A 67 -24.92 12.22 4.77
CA ALA A 67 -24.56 11.95 3.38
C ALA A 67 -23.94 10.55 3.18
N ASP A 68 -23.20 10.04 4.17
CA ASP A 68 -22.67 8.67 4.14
C ASP A 68 -23.79 7.64 4.28
N VAL A 69 -24.80 7.92 5.13
CA VAL A 69 -26.02 7.10 5.24
C VAL A 69 -26.82 7.11 3.94
N GLN A 70 -26.94 8.28 3.29
CA GLN A 70 -27.63 8.38 2.00
C GLN A 70 -26.92 7.57 0.92
N LYS A 71 -25.58 7.68 0.80
CA LYS A 71 -24.79 6.85 -0.13
C LYS A 71 -24.95 5.36 0.13
N LEU A 72 -24.93 4.93 1.39
CA LEU A 72 -25.17 3.52 1.74
C LEU A 72 -26.58 3.07 1.34
N THR A 73 -27.58 3.93 1.54
CA THR A 73 -28.97 3.68 1.12
C THR A 73 -29.07 3.53 -0.40
N ASP A 74 -28.36 4.36 -1.17
CA ASP A 74 -28.35 4.30 -2.62
C ASP A 74 -27.64 3.04 -3.14
N ILE A 75 -26.55 2.62 -2.50
CA ILE A 75 -25.85 1.37 -2.80
C ILE A 75 -26.75 0.16 -2.51
N LEU A 76 -27.33 0.10 -1.30
CA LEU A 76 -28.18 -1.02 -0.88
C LEU A 76 -29.50 -1.12 -1.65
N SER A 77 -30.01 0.02 -2.14
CA SER A 77 -31.20 0.06 -2.99
C SER A 77 -30.92 -0.11 -4.48
N GLY A 78 -29.66 -0.36 -4.87
CA GLY A 78 -29.26 -0.59 -6.26
C GLY A 78 -29.31 0.66 -7.15
N ARG A 79 -29.43 1.86 -6.57
CA ARG A 79 -29.46 3.15 -7.28
C ARG A 79 -28.08 3.72 -7.57
N ALA A 80 -27.03 3.16 -6.99
CA ALA A 80 -25.64 3.57 -7.22
C ALA A 80 -25.03 3.09 -8.55
N GLY A 81 -25.77 2.29 -9.34
CA GLY A 81 -25.34 1.72 -10.62
C GLY A 81 -25.66 2.59 -11.84
N GLY A 82 -25.38 3.90 -11.77
CA GLY A 82 -25.33 4.73 -12.97
C GLY A 82 -23.91 4.69 -13.54
N ASP A 83 -23.69 3.82 -14.52
CA ASP A 83 -22.50 3.90 -15.38
C ASP A 83 -22.35 5.34 -15.90
N PRO A 84 -21.16 5.95 -15.82
CA PRO A 84 -20.83 7.04 -16.72
C PRO A 84 -20.61 6.43 -18.12
N GLU A 85 -21.68 6.36 -18.92
CA GLU A 85 -21.68 6.18 -20.39
C GLU A 85 -20.51 6.95 -21.02
N GLU A 86 -19.64 6.34 -21.82
CA GLU A 86 -19.86 6.22 -23.28
C GLU A 86 -20.65 7.39 -23.87
N ALA A 87 -19.96 8.53 -24.09
CA ALA A 87 -20.27 9.51 -25.11
C ALA A 87 -19.00 10.26 -25.54
#